data_AF-A0A379FKQ4-F1
#
_entry.id   AF-A0A379FKQ4-F1
#
_cell.length_a   1.000
_cell.length_b   1.000
_cell.length_c   1.000
_cell.angle_alpha   90.00
_cell.angle_beta   90.00
_cell.angle_gamma   90.00
#
_symmetry.space_group_name_H-M   'P 1'
#
loop_
_entity.id
_entity.type
_entity.pdbx_description
1 polymer ?
#
loop_
_entity_poly.entity_id
_entity_poly.type
_entity_poly.pdbx_seq_one_letter_code
_entity_poly.pdbx_strand_id
1 'polypeptide(L)'
;MGLPIKLGFAWLGGTEKIKVEDPKDLVSRQIKIGDTLVAQGKGMCYRPPNFNKENQAQFVPFDCSGIYWNDVSLLTEPQSEVVERSISLLDTVKSQLHPDKNSAGVNPRLQRDIMKSGMNIIFDFSAIIMGTEQLCHNSDNCLKLKNALTNLGSTEDWPALVQKASTGKLKGAHVLLRAGSAEALENIVEDTIYDFIKTE
;
A
#
# COMPACT_ATOMS: atom_id res chain seq x y z
N MET A 1 -39.28 18.39 -19.87
CA MET A 1 -39.01 17.74 -18.57
C MET A 1 -39.96 18.36 -17.54
N GLY A 2 -41.00 17.63 -17.14
CA GLY A 2 -41.94 18.09 -16.11
C GLY A 2 -41.59 17.45 -14.78
N LEU A 3 -41.51 18.24 -13.71
CA LEU A 3 -41.39 17.69 -12.36
C LEU A 3 -42.57 16.75 -12.08
N PRO A 4 -42.36 15.63 -11.35
CA PRO A 4 -43.44 14.75 -10.96
C PRO A 4 -44.53 15.53 -10.20
N ILE A 5 -45.79 15.34 -10.59
CA ILE A 5 -46.95 16.03 -9.98
C ILE A 5 -46.97 15.89 -8.45
N LYS A 6 -46.52 14.76 -7.91
CA LYS A 6 -46.36 14.52 -6.46
C LYS A 6 -45.39 15.48 -5.78
N LEU A 7 -44.27 15.85 -6.43
CA LEU A 7 -43.34 16.84 -5.89
C LEU A 7 -43.94 18.26 -5.93
N GLY A 8 -44.70 18.59 -6.98
CA GLY A 8 -45.40 19.87 -7.06
C GLY A 8 -46.39 20.09 -5.92
N PHE A 9 -47.15 19.05 -5.55
CA PHE A 9 -48.07 19.11 -4.40
C PHE A 9 -47.35 19.19 -3.06
N ALA A 10 -46.21 18.50 -2.90
CA ALA A 10 -45.42 18.58 -1.68
C ALA A 10 -44.87 19.99 -1.42
N TRP A 11 -44.46 20.71 -2.47
CA TRP A 11 -43.94 22.07 -2.34
C TRP A 11 -44.99 23.10 -1.91
N LEU A 12 -46.27 22.84 -2.19
CA LEU A 12 -47.38 23.67 -1.71
C LEU A 12 -47.70 23.45 -0.22
N GLY A 13 -47.33 22.29 0.34
CA GLY A 13 -47.55 21.93 1.74
C GLY A 13 -46.53 22.47 2.73
N GLY A 14 -45.54 23.23 2.25
CA GLY A 14 -44.39 23.69 3.03
C GLY A 14 -43.21 22.72 2.91
N THR A 15 -42.04 23.24 2.53
CA THR A 15 -40.80 22.47 2.42
C THR A 15 -39.76 23.06 3.36
N GLU A 16 -39.01 22.19 4.02
CA GLU A 16 -37.93 22.60 4.89
C GLU A 16 -36.57 22.30 4.25
N LYS A 17 -35.60 23.19 4.48
CA LYS A 17 -34.20 22.92 4.19
C LYS A 17 -33.56 22.34 5.44
N ILE A 18 -33.30 21.04 5.43
CA ILE A 18 -32.79 20.30 6.58
C ILE A 18 -31.28 20.11 6.39
N LYS A 19 -30.48 20.72 7.27
CA LYS A 19 -29.03 20.48 7.32
C LYS A 19 -28.75 19.41 8.37
N VAL A 20 -27.97 18.39 8.00
CA VAL A 20 -27.66 17.26 8.88
C VAL A 20 -26.17 16.98 8.88
N GLU A 21 -25.61 16.86 10.09
CA GLU A 21 -24.19 16.55 10.29
C GLU A 21 -23.94 15.16 10.91
N ASP A 22 -24.93 14.63 11.64
CA ASP A 22 -24.92 13.29 12.21
C ASP A 22 -26.04 12.42 11.59
N PRO A 23 -25.77 11.17 11.17
CA PRO A 23 -26.79 10.25 10.68
C PRO A 23 -28.01 10.09 11.61
N LYS A 24 -27.82 10.23 12.93
CA LYS A 24 -28.90 10.15 13.93
C LYS A 24 -29.94 11.25 13.77
N ASP A 25 -29.55 12.43 13.29
CA ASP A 25 -30.49 13.54 13.12
C ASP A 25 -31.53 13.22 12.03
N LEU A 26 -31.18 12.41 11.03
CA LEU A 26 -32.11 11.99 9.96
C LEU A 26 -33.31 11.23 10.52
N VAL A 27 -33.09 10.40 11.55
CA VAL A 27 -34.15 9.62 12.20
C VAL A 27 -35.06 10.54 13.02
N SER A 28 -34.49 11.54 13.67
CA SER A 28 -35.23 12.47 14.53
C SER A 28 -36.08 13.49 13.76
N ARG A 29 -35.65 13.90 12.55
CA ARG A 29 -36.24 15.01 11.78
C ARG A 29 -37.51 14.65 10.98
N GLN A 30 -37.92 13.38 10.92
CA GLN A 30 -39.09 12.90 10.16
C GLN A 30 -39.19 13.49 8.74
N ILE A 31 -38.14 13.32 7.95
CA ILE A 31 -37.98 13.88 6.61
C ILE A 31 -39.14 13.45 5.69
N LYS A 32 -39.67 14.39 4.90
CA LYS A 32 -40.84 14.19 4.04
C LYS A 32 -40.50 14.40 2.56
N ILE A 33 -41.33 13.85 1.69
CA ILE A 33 -41.23 14.11 0.25
C ILE A 33 -41.40 15.62 0.03
N GLY A 34 -40.42 16.24 -0.63
CA GLY A 34 -40.41 17.69 -0.91
C GLY A 34 -39.34 18.46 -0.15
N ASP A 35 -38.86 17.95 0.98
CA ASP A 35 -37.78 18.58 1.75
C ASP A 35 -36.46 18.58 0.98
N THR A 36 -35.63 19.60 1.24
CA THR A 36 -34.26 19.67 0.71
C THR A 36 -33.28 19.30 1.80
N LEU A 37 -32.60 18.16 1.63
CA LEU A 37 -31.57 17.68 2.56
C LEU A 37 -30.19 18.18 2.13
N VAL A 38 -29.45 18.76 3.08
CA VAL A 38 -28.01 19.04 2.95
C VAL A 38 -27.28 18.23 4.02
N ALA A 39 -26.73 17.09 3.61
CA ALA A 39 -25.96 16.21 4.47
C ALA A 39 -24.46 16.53 4.35
N GLN A 40 -23.76 16.64 5.48
CA GLN A 40 -22.32 16.79 5.53
C GLN A 40 -21.79 16.02 6.72
N GLY A 41 -20.87 15.08 6.53
CA GLY A 41 -20.36 14.33 7.67
C GLY A 41 -19.10 13.55 7.34
N LYS A 42 -18.69 12.74 8.30
CA LYS A 42 -17.60 11.76 8.15
C LYS A 42 -18.23 10.38 8.07
N GLY A 43 -17.69 9.52 7.22
CA GLY A 43 -18.16 8.14 7.11
C GLY A 43 -16.99 7.20 6.91
N MET A 44 -17.28 5.91 6.92
CA MET A 44 -16.29 4.88 6.65
C MET A 44 -16.17 4.67 5.15
N CYS A 45 -14.93 4.60 4.69
CA CYS A 45 -14.62 4.10 3.36
C CYS A 45 -15.22 2.70 3.20
N TYR A 46 -15.97 2.50 2.13
CA TYR A 46 -16.59 1.24 1.81
C TYR A 46 -16.27 0.87 0.37
N ARG A 47 -15.67 -0.29 0.23
CA ARG A 47 -15.55 -0.97 -1.06
C ARG A 47 -16.75 -1.90 -1.20
N PRO A 48 -17.67 -1.67 -2.16
CA PRO A 48 -18.75 -2.61 -2.42
C PRO A 48 -18.16 -4.00 -2.70
N PRO A 49 -18.75 -5.09 -2.18
CA PRO A 49 -18.34 -6.44 -2.53
C PRO A 49 -18.62 -6.62 -4.03
N ASN A 50 -17.62 -6.36 -4.86
CA ASN A 50 -17.72 -6.57 -6.29
C ASN A 50 -17.74 -8.08 -6.55
N PHE A 51 -18.81 -8.55 -7.20
CA PHE A 51 -19.13 -9.97 -7.42
C PHE A 51 -18.19 -10.73 -8.37
N ASN A 52 -17.04 -10.16 -8.76
CA ASN A 52 -16.06 -10.83 -9.62
C ASN A 52 -14.88 -11.38 -8.80
N LYS A 53 -14.48 -12.62 -9.09
CA LYS A 53 -13.40 -13.35 -8.40
C LYS A 53 -12.06 -12.59 -8.35
N GLU A 54 -11.81 -11.75 -9.35
CA GLU A 54 -10.56 -10.96 -9.46
C GLU A 54 -10.46 -9.80 -8.46
N ASN A 55 -11.57 -9.42 -7.80
CA ASN A 55 -11.63 -8.28 -6.88
C ASN A 55 -11.84 -8.70 -5.41
N GLN A 56 -11.62 -9.97 -5.06
CA GLN A 56 -11.88 -10.53 -3.72
C GLN A 56 -10.79 -10.25 -2.67
N ALA A 57 -9.64 -9.68 -3.05
CA ALA A 57 -8.56 -9.41 -2.12
C ALA A 57 -9.03 -8.49 -0.97
N GLN A 58 -8.73 -8.91 0.26
CA GLN A 58 -9.04 -8.14 1.47
C GLN A 58 -8.13 -6.93 1.60
N PHE A 59 -6.93 -7.04 1.04
CA PHE A 59 -5.94 -5.98 0.98
C PHE A 59 -5.81 -5.47 -0.45
N VAL A 60 -6.38 -4.31 -0.72
CA VAL A 60 -6.26 -3.60 -2.01
C VAL A 60 -5.75 -2.18 -1.77
N PRO A 61 -5.15 -1.53 -2.79
CA PRO A 61 -4.94 -0.09 -2.75
C PRO A 61 -6.23 0.63 -2.34
N PHE A 62 -6.10 1.73 -1.59
CA PHE A 62 -7.23 2.46 -0.99
C PHE A 62 -8.39 2.67 -1.98
N ASP A 63 -9.44 1.88 -1.84
CA ASP A 63 -10.64 1.89 -2.68
C ASP A 63 -11.84 2.34 -1.85
N CYS A 64 -12.15 3.62 -1.95
CA CYS A 64 -13.33 4.24 -1.37
C CYS A 64 -14.37 4.59 -2.42
N SER A 65 -14.71 3.61 -3.25
CA SER A 65 -15.81 3.74 -4.21
C SER A 65 -17.16 4.08 -3.55
N GLY A 66 -17.30 3.85 -2.24
CA GLY A 66 -18.43 4.32 -1.45
C GLY A 66 -18.01 4.87 -0.08
N ILE A 67 -18.91 5.65 0.51
CA ILE A 67 -18.82 6.10 1.91
C ILE A 67 -20.08 5.63 2.62
N TYR A 68 -19.91 4.84 3.68
CA TYR A 68 -20.98 4.54 4.62
C TYR A 68 -20.99 5.62 5.72
N TRP A 69 -21.95 6.55 5.64
CA TRP A 69 -22.07 7.63 6.61
C TRP A 69 -22.58 7.06 7.95
N ASN A 70 -21.70 6.96 8.94
CA ASN A 70 -21.98 6.45 10.28
C ASN A 70 -21.11 7.18 11.32
N ASP A 71 -21.38 6.89 12.59
CA ASP A 71 -20.62 7.36 13.76
C ASP A 71 -19.81 6.23 14.42
N VAL A 72 -19.61 5.11 13.72
CA VAL A 72 -18.95 3.92 14.28
C VAL A 72 -17.44 4.14 14.28
N SER A 73 -16.82 3.97 15.46
CA SER A 73 -15.37 3.92 15.58
C SER A 73 -14.84 2.68 14.86
N LEU A 74 -13.86 2.87 13.97
CA LEU A 74 -13.26 1.82 13.15
C LEU A 74 -12.89 0.59 14.01
N LEU A 75 -13.23 -0.60 13.52
CA LEU A 75 -12.56 -1.82 13.92
C LEU A 75 -11.06 -1.66 13.61
N THR A 76 -10.20 -2.22 14.43
CA THR A 76 -8.75 -2.22 14.18
C THR A 76 -8.48 -2.69 12.76
N GLU A 77 -7.58 -1.99 12.04
CA GLU A 77 -7.18 -2.37 10.69
C GLU A 77 -6.86 -3.88 10.65
N PRO A 78 -7.39 -4.63 9.67
CA PRO A 78 -7.09 -6.04 9.57
C PRO A 78 -5.58 -6.21 9.49
N GLN A 79 -5.03 -6.96 10.43
CA GLN A 79 -3.60 -7.25 10.48
C GLN A 79 -3.33 -8.45 9.56
N SER A 80 -2.38 -8.31 8.64
CA SER A 80 -1.85 -9.45 7.88
C SER A 80 -0.34 -9.40 7.95
N GLU A 81 0.23 -10.46 8.52
CA GLU A 81 1.68 -10.64 8.59
C GLU A 81 2.32 -10.64 7.19
N VAL A 82 1.63 -11.16 6.18
CA VAL A 82 2.11 -11.18 4.79
C VAL A 82 2.15 -9.76 4.22
N VAL A 83 1.13 -8.95 4.47
CA VAL A 83 1.07 -7.55 4.04
C VAL A 83 2.11 -6.71 4.76
N GLU A 84 2.27 -6.90 6.07
CA GLU A 84 3.29 -6.21 6.88
C GLU A 84 4.71 -6.54 6.40
N ARG A 85 5.03 -7.82 6.19
CA ARG A 85 6.33 -8.26 5.64
C ARG A 85 6.55 -7.71 4.23
N SER A 86 5.50 -7.67 3.41
CA SER A 86 5.55 -7.11 2.06
C SER A 86 5.90 -5.62 2.08
N ILE A 87 5.16 -4.81 2.85
CA ILE A 87 5.42 -3.36 2.99
C ILE A 87 6.81 -3.13 3.57
N SER A 88 7.21 -3.88 4.60
CA SER A 88 8.53 -3.78 5.20
C SER A 88 9.66 -4.06 4.20
N LEU A 89 9.49 -5.04 3.30
CA LEU A 89 10.47 -5.32 2.26
C LEU A 89 10.55 -4.18 1.23
N LEU A 90 9.39 -3.68 0.78
CA LEU A 90 9.35 -2.54 -0.16
C LEU A 90 10.05 -1.31 0.40
N ASP A 91 9.73 -0.96 1.64
CA ASP A 91 10.30 0.21 2.33
C ASP A 91 11.82 0.03 2.52
N THR A 92 12.27 -1.18 2.84
CA THR A 92 13.69 -1.50 2.97
C THR A 92 14.44 -1.30 1.64
N VAL A 93 13.84 -1.70 0.52
CA VAL A 93 14.44 -1.54 -0.81
C VAL A 93 14.42 -0.06 -1.23
N LYS A 94 13.26 0.61 -1.11
CA LYS A 94 13.08 2.01 -1.50
C LYS A 94 13.97 2.95 -0.69
N SER A 95 14.06 2.78 0.62
CA SER A 95 14.90 3.62 1.47
C SER A 95 16.40 3.49 1.16
N GLN A 96 16.84 2.34 0.62
CA GLN A 96 18.22 2.13 0.22
C GLN A 96 18.53 2.61 -1.20
N LEU A 97 17.59 2.46 -2.13
CA LEU A 97 17.72 2.94 -3.51
C LEU A 97 17.48 4.46 -3.64
N HIS A 98 16.55 4.99 -2.85
CA HIS A 98 16.15 6.40 -2.82
C HIS A 98 16.29 6.99 -1.41
N PRO A 99 17.53 7.11 -0.91
CA PRO A 99 17.79 7.54 0.45
C PRO A 99 17.47 9.03 0.64
N ASP A 100 16.71 9.33 1.69
CA ASP A 100 16.47 10.70 2.12
C ASP A 100 17.76 11.38 2.62
N LYS A 101 17.75 12.72 2.62
CA LYS A 101 18.87 13.56 3.09
C LYS A 101 19.33 13.24 4.54
N ASN A 102 18.45 12.64 5.35
CA ASN A 102 18.65 12.33 6.76
C ASN A 102 18.70 10.82 7.06
N SER A 103 18.80 9.97 6.04
CA SER A 103 18.86 8.51 6.23
C SER A 103 20.10 8.12 7.06
N ALA A 104 19.85 7.44 8.19
CA ALA A 104 20.90 7.03 9.11
C ALA A 104 21.64 5.82 8.53
N GLY A 105 22.92 5.99 8.19
CA GLY A 105 23.78 4.87 7.80
C GLY A 105 24.99 5.24 6.95
N VAL A 106 25.04 6.44 6.37
CA VAL A 106 26.06 6.78 5.38
C VAL A 106 26.45 8.25 5.46
N ASN A 107 27.71 8.56 5.15
CA ASN A 107 28.15 9.91 4.82
C ASN A 107 27.31 10.46 3.63
N PRO A 108 26.43 11.46 3.84
CA PRO A 108 25.52 11.95 2.81
C PRO A 108 26.26 12.50 1.57
N ARG A 109 27.55 12.81 1.70
CA ARG A 109 28.39 13.25 0.58
C ARG A 109 28.71 12.11 -0.38
N LEU A 110 29.14 10.96 0.14
CA LEU A 110 29.49 9.78 -0.67
C LEU A 110 28.28 9.30 -1.48
N GLN A 111 27.11 9.23 -0.83
CA GLN A 111 25.88 8.82 -1.45
C GLN A 111 25.46 9.77 -2.58
N ARG A 112 25.52 11.09 -2.36
CA ARG A 112 25.25 12.08 -3.42
C ARG A 112 26.22 11.98 -4.58
N ASP A 113 27.50 11.73 -4.32
CA ASP A 113 28.52 11.63 -5.38
C ASP A 113 28.31 10.37 -6.22
N ILE A 114 27.92 9.25 -5.61
CA ILE A 114 27.52 8.02 -6.30
C ILE A 114 26.25 8.25 -7.14
N MET A 115 25.21 8.86 -6.58
CA MET A 115 23.98 9.16 -7.33
C MET A 115 24.21 10.10 -8.51
N LYS A 116 25.05 11.13 -8.34
CA LYS A 116 25.46 12.03 -9.44
C LYS A 116 26.19 11.30 -10.56
N SER A 117 26.85 10.18 -10.27
CA SER A 117 27.51 9.35 -11.28
C SER A 117 26.55 8.39 -12.00
N GLY A 118 25.24 8.44 -11.72
CA GLY A 118 24.23 7.55 -12.31
C GLY A 118 24.23 6.15 -11.68
N MET A 119 24.83 6.00 -10.49
CA MET A 119 24.87 4.76 -9.73
C MET A 119 24.01 4.87 -8.47
N ASN A 120 23.46 3.75 -8.04
CA ASN A 120 22.80 3.56 -6.75
C ASN A 120 23.65 2.62 -5.90
N ILE A 121 23.51 2.74 -4.58
CA ILE A 121 24.28 1.95 -3.63
C ILE A 121 23.36 1.39 -2.56
N ILE A 122 23.34 0.06 -2.42
CA ILE A 122 22.64 -0.66 -1.36
C ILE A 122 23.64 -0.91 -0.26
N PHE A 123 23.39 -0.37 0.93
CA PHE A 123 24.31 -0.41 2.07
C PHE A 123 24.09 -1.60 2.98
N ASP A 124 22.83 -2.00 3.13
CA ASP A 124 22.40 -3.16 3.90
C ASP A 124 21.70 -4.16 2.97
N PHE A 125 22.52 -4.79 2.14
CA PHE A 125 22.05 -5.84 1.24
C PHE A 125 21.51 -7.05 2.02
N SER A 126 22.02 -7.28 3.23
CA SER A 126 21.56 -8.35 4.12
C SER A 126 20.11 -8.15 4.53
N ALA A 127 19.68 -6.91 4.83
CA ALA A 127 18.28 -6.61 5.16
C ALA A 127 17.32 -6.98 4.03
N ILE A 128 17.68 -6.70 2.78
CA ILE A 128 16.86 -7.05 1.60
C ILE A 128 16.74 -8.57 1.47
N ILE A 129 17.84 -9.31 1.64
CA ILE A 129 17.84 -10.79 1.58
C ILE A 129 16.97 -11.38 2.69
N MET A 130 17.12 -10.90 3.92
CA MET A 130 16.36 -11.40 5.07
C MET A 130 14.87 -11.08 4.95
N GLY A 131 14.51 -9.87 4.51
CA GLY A 131 13.11 -9.50 4.25
C GLY A 131 12.49 -10.33 3.13
N THR A 132 13.25 -10.57 2.06
CA THR A 132 12.83 -11.47 0.97
C THR A 132 12.64 -12.89 1.49
N GLU A 133 13.54 -13.42 2.31
CA GLU A 133 13.41 -14.77 2.87
C GLU A 133 12.17 -14.92 3.75
N GLN A 134 11.88 -13.91 4.58
CA GLN A 134 10.68 -13.90 5.42
C GLN A 134 9.38 -13.91 4.61
N LEU A 135 9.35 -13.25 3.45
CA LEU A 135 8.18 -13.25 2.57
C LEU A 135 8.11 -14.50 1.68
N CYS A 136 9.26 -14.98 1.22
CA CYS A 136 9.37 -15.88 0.08
C CYS A 136 9.78 -17.32 0.39
N HIS A 137 10.02 -17.70 1.64
CA HIS A 137 10.62 -18.98 2.04
C HIS A 137 10.18 -20.17 1.16
N ASN A 138 8.88 -20.46 1.13
CA ASN A 138 8.28 -21.57 0.34
C ASN A 138 7.45 -21.10 -0.87
N SER A 139 7.61 -19.86 -1.32
CA SER A 139 6.80 -19.30 -2.41
C SER A 139 7.54 -19.31 -3.75
N ASP A 140 6.91 -19.93 -4.75
CA ASP A 140 7.39 -19.91 -6.14
C ASP A 140 7.21 -18.54 -6.80
N ASN A 141 6.35 -17.68 -6.25
CA ASN A 141 6.11 -16.33 -6.75
C ASN A 141 7.37 -15.45 -6.70
N CYS A 142 8.37 -15.83 -5.90
CA CYS A 142 9.59 -15.07 -5.71
C CYS A 142 10.77 -15.50 -6.56
N LEU A 143 10.62 -16.46 -7.49
CA LEU A 143 11.76 -16.99 -8.27
C LEU A 143 12.55 -15.87 -8.99
N LYS A 144 11.86 -14.89 -9.59
CA LYS A 144 12.50 -13.75 -10.24
C LYS A 144 13.32 -12.90 -9.27
N LEU A 145 12.74 -12.57 -8.11
CA LEU A 145 13.39 -11.78 -7.08
C LEU A 145 14.60 -12.53 -6.47
N LYS A 146 14.43 -13.79 -6.09
CA LYS A 146 15.50 -14.65 -5.56
C LYS A 146 16.67 -14.76 -6.54
N ASN A 147 16.40 -14.92 -7.83
CA ASN A 147 17.44 -14.99 -8.87
C ASN A 147 18.16 -13.65 -9.05
N ALA A 148 17.42 -12.53 -9.08
CA ALA A 148 18.02 -11.20 -9.18
C ALA A 148 18.97 -10.93 -8.00
N LEU A 149 18.54 -11.22 -6.76
CA LEU A 149 19.34 -11.04 -5.56
C LEU A 149 20.54 -12.01 -5.50
N THR A 150 20.37 -13.26 -5.91
CA THR A 150 21.46 -14.25 -6.01
C THR A 150 22.57 -13.79 -6.95
N ASN A 151 22.19 -13.23 -8.11
CA ASN A 151 23.13 -12.66 -9.07
C ASN A 151 23.85 -11.43 -8.50
N LEU A 152 23.13 -10.53 -7.83
CA LEU A 152 23.73 -9.36 -7.17
C LEU A 152 24.68 -9.74 -6.04
N GLY A 153 24.35 -10.79 -5.27
CA GLY A 153 25.16 -11.32 -4.19
C GLY A 153 26.37 -12.14 -4.63
N SER A 154 26.51 -12.42 -5.93
CA SER A 154 27.55 -13.29 -6.49
C SER A 154 27.64 -14.63 -5.75
N THR A 155 26.49 -15.26 -5.51
CA THR A 155 26.35 -16.57 -4.86
C THR A 155 25.81 -17.61 -5.84
N GLU A 156 26.09 -18.88 -5.55
CA GLU A 156 25.67 -20.00 -6.40
C GLU A 156 24.15 -20.19 -6.39
N ASP A 157 23.53 -20.08 -5.20
CA ASP A 157 22.09 -20.24 -5.01
C ASP A 157 21.54 -19.35 -3.88
N TRP A 158 20.21 -19.36 -3.78
CA TRP A 158 19.47 -18.60 -2.77
C TRP A 158 19.78 -19.05 -1.33
N PRO A 159 19.77 -20.36 -0.99
CA PRO A 159 20.13 -20.82 0.36
C PRO A 159 21.52 -20.35 0.82
N ALA A 160 22.53 -20.40 -0.05
CA ALA A 160 23.87 -19.91 0.27
C ALA A 160 23.88 -18.40 0.52
N LEU A 161 23.09 -17.63 -0.23
CA LEU A 161 22.94 -16.18 -0.02
C LEU A 161 22.31 -15.87 1.34
N VAL A 162 21.21 -16.55 1.67
CA VAL A 162 20.52 -16.41 2.96
C VAL A 162 21.44 -16.79 4.12
N GLN A 163 22.26 -17.84 3.96
CA GLN A 163 23.24 -18.22 4.96
C GLN A 163 24.31 -17.12 5.16
N LYS A 164 24.81 -16.50 4.09
CA LYS A 164 25.75 -15.37 4.20
C LYS A 164 25.13 -14.15 4.88
N ALA A 165 23.87 -13.84 4.57
CA ALA A 165 23.11 -12.74 5.19
C ALA A 165 22.92 -12.98 6.69
N SER A 166 22.35 -14.13 7.07
CA SER A 166 22.06 -14.50 8.47
C SER A 166 23.30 -14.62 9.35
N THR A 167 24.44 -15.07 8.80
CA THR A 167 25.71 -15.14 9.54
C THR A 167 26.46 -13.81 9.60
N GLY A 168 25.91 -12.74 9.03
CA GLY A 168 26.52 -11.41 9.02
C GLY A 168 27.73 -11.28 8.09
N LYS A 169 27.99 -12.27 7.22
CA LYS A 169 29.08 -12.21 6.23
C LYS A 169 28.88 -11.12 5.17
N LEU A 170 27.64 -10.63 5.03
CA LEU A 170 27.29 -9.50 4.16
C LEU A 170 27.28 -8.16 4.88
N LYS A 171 27.59 -8.12 6.19
CA LYS A 171 27.58 -6.88 6.97
C LYS A 171 28.69 -5.96 6.47
N GLY A 172 28.30 -4.79 5.96
CA GLY A 172 29.22 -3.82 5.36
C GLY A 172 29.55 -4.09 3.89
N ALA A 173 28.98 -5.14 3.27
CA ALA A 173 29.02 -5.28 1.83
C ALA A 173 28.09 -4.25 1.18
N HIS A 174 28.58 -3.54 0.17
CA HIS A 174 27.80 -2.57 -0.58
C HIS A 174 27.60 -3.06 -2.00
N VAL A 175 26.36 -3.02 -2.49
CA VAL A 175 26.05 -3.37 -3.87
C VAL A 175 25.91 -2.08 -4.66
N LEU A 176 26.72 -1.91 -5.70
CA LEU A 176 26.63 -0.80 -6.63
C LEU A 176 25.79 -1.22 -7.84
N LEU A 177 24.76 -0.45 -8.13
CA LEU A 177 23.85 -0.68 -9.25
C LEU A 177 23.89 0.53 -10.18
N ARG A 178 23.74 0.31 -11.48
CA ARG A 178 23.40 1.40 -12.40
C ARG A 178 21.93 1.79 -12.20
N ALA A 179 21.56 3.02 -12.55
CA ALA A 179 20.19 3.50 -12.44
C ALA A 179 19.14 2.51 -12.98
N GLY A 180 19.30 2.01 -14.21
CA GLY A 180 18.36 1.04 -14.78
C GLY A 180 18.32 -0.32 -14.07
N SER A 181 19.42 -0.77 -13.45
CA SER A 181 19.43 -2.01 -12.64
C SER A 181 18.76 -1.82 -11.29
N ALA A 182 18.87 -0.62 -10.70
CA ALA A 182 18.16 -0.26 -9.47
C ALA A 182 16.65 -0.20 -9.71
N GLU A 183 16.21 0.48 -10.78
CA GLU A 183 14.81 0.52 -11.20
C GLU A 183 14.26 -0.88 -11.50
N ALA A 184 15.03 -1.71 -12.19
CA ALA A 184 14.62 -3.09 -12.45
C ALA A 184 14.47 -3.92 -11.16
N LEU A 185 15.34 -3.73 -10.17
CA LEU A 185 15.23 -4.39 -8.87
C LEU A 185 13.98 -3.92 -8.12
N GLU A 186 13.73 -2.61 -8.09
CA GLU A 186 12.54 -2.02 -7.45
C GLU A 186 11.26 -2.56 -8.08
N ASN A 187 11.15 -2.57 -9.41
CA ASN A 187 9.98 -3.11 -10.13
C ASN A 187 9.76 -4.61 -9.84
N ILE A 188 10.83 -5.42 -9.80
CA ILE A 188 10.71 -6.85 -9.45
C ILE A 188 10.17 -7.03 -8.03
N VAL A 189 10.61 -6.18 -7.09
CA VAL A 189 10.13 -6.21 -5.70
C VAL A 189 8.66 -5.78 -5.62
N GLU A 190 8.28 -4.70 -6.29
CA GLU A 190 6.89 -4.22 -6.36
C GLU A 190 5.94 -5.27 -6.95
N ASP A 191 6.29 -5.85 -8.09
CA ASP A 191 5.51 -6.92 -8.73
C ASP A 191 5.36 -8.13 -7.80
N THR A 192 6.45 -8.55 -7.15
CA THR A 192 6.44 -9.69 -6.22
C THR A 192 5.50 -9.43 -5.05
N ILE A 193 5.58 -8.23 -4.45
CA ILE A 193 4.76 -7.84 -3.30
C ILE A 193 3.29 -7.71 -3.68
N TYR A 194 3.00 -7.11 -4.83
CA TYR A 194 1.64 -7.02 -5.33
C TYR A 194 1.02 -8.40 -5.49
N ASP A 195 1.80 -9.39 -5.92
CA ASP A 195 1.35 -10.77 -6.04
C ASP A 195 1.01 -11.44 -4.71
N PHE A 196 1.64 -11.05 -3.59
CA PHE A 196 1.25 -11.51 -2.26
C PHE A 196 0.01 -10.77 -1.74
N ILE A 197 0.00 -9.44 -1.86
CA ILE A 197 -1.10 -8.61 -1.35
C ILE A 197 -2.42 -8.96 -2.04
N LYS A 198 -2.41 -9.21 -3.35
CA LYS A 198 -3.62 -9.60 -4.09
C LYS A 198 -4.19 -10.96 -3.71
N THR A 199 -3.37 -11.84 -3.10
CA THR A 199 -3.78 -13.20 -2.72
C THR A 199 -4.30 -13.31 -1.29
N GLU A 200 -4.15 -12.25 -0.50
CA GLU A 200 -4.70 -12.12 0.85
C GLU A 200 -6.16 -11.64 0.83
#